data_AF-A0A5S9Q864-F1
#
_entry.id   AF-A0A5S9Q864-F1
#
_cell.length_a   1.000
_cell.length_b   1.000
_cell.length_c   1.000
_cell.angle_alpha   90.00
_cell.angle_beta   90.00
_cell.angle_gamma   90.00
#
_symmetry.space_group_name_H-M   'P 1'
#
loop_
_entity.id
_entity.type
_entity.pdbx_description
1 polymer ?
#
loop_
_entity_poly.entity_id
_entity_poly.type
_entity_poly.pdbx_seq_one_letter_code
_entity_poly.pdbx_strand_id
1 'polypeptide(L)'
;MTRLSAVNSILERASDITQSLVEFVRSRVLIHGTFVFVSILLGYFAAHNVTLKDLSPVIGTLQNMSAAVFTLSGIWIAYTYPQAISAYTSPDTVKVIPNDETKRIENLVLIILSSAFVISGLLSFNFVYLVMGNTDLYAANRDRFKIFGVAAIGYFSIVQLRAIITVMLTNISFVNELHNKRTERKANSDL
;
A
#
# COMPACT_ATOMS: atom_id res chain seq x y z
N MET A 1 -23.77 32.87 18.03
CA MET A 1 -24.26 31.79 17.15
C MET A 1 -23.16 31.13 16.29
N THR A 2 -21.97 31.73 16.15
CA THR A 2 -20.91 31.30 15.21
C THR A 2 -19.98 30.17 15.70
N ARG A 3 -19.72 30.05 17.01
CA ARG A 3 -18.81 28.99 17.53
C ARG A 3 -19.44 27.59 17.57
N LEU A 4 -20.72 27.47 17.91
CA LEU A 4 -21.46 26.20 17.95
C LEU A 4 -21.64 25.61 16.54
N SER A 5 -21.92 26.46 15.55
CA SER A 5 -21.99 26.05 14.13
C SER A 5 -20.65 25.53 13.61
N ALA A 6 -19.53 26.21 13.94
CA ALA A 6 -18.20 25.75 13.54
C ALA A 6 -17.83 24.41 14.18
N VAL A 7 -18.11 24.21 15.47
CA VAL A 7 -17.88 22.94 16.16
C VAL A 7 -18.70 21.80 15.56
N ASN A 8 -19.99 22.04 15.27
CA ASN A 8 -20.85 21.04 14.64
C ASN A 8 -20.35 20.65 13.23
N SER A 9 -19.88 21.61 12.43
CA SER A 9 -19.31 21.31 11.10
C SER A 9 -18.02 20.47 11.18
N ILE A 10 -17.22 20.65 12.23
CA ILE A 10 -16.01 19.85 12.46
C ILE A 10 -16.38 18.43 12.87
N LEU A 11 -17.41 18.28 13.71
CA LEU A 11 -17.90 16.97 14.16
C LEU A 11 -18.55 16.18 13.00
N GLU A 12 -19.36 16.83 12.17
CA GLU A 12 -19.93 16.20 10.96
C GLU A 12 -18.82 15.75 10.00
N ARG A 13 -17.83 16.62 9.73
CA ARG A 13 -16.71 16.28 8.86
C ARG A 13 -15.83 15.16 9.43
N ALA A 14 -15.63 15.12 10.75
CA ALA A 14 -14.91 14.03 11.41
C ALA A 14 -15.69 12.71 11.32
N SER A 15 -17.02 12.76 11.51
CA SER A 15 -17.91 11.61 11.35
C SER A 15 -17.84 11.04 9.94
N ASP A 16 -17.95 11.89 8.91
CA ASP A 16 -17.86 11.48 7.50
C ASP A 16 -16.52 10.82 7.17
N ILE A 17 -15.42 11.39 7.66
CA ILE A 17 -14.08 10.80 7.50
C ILE A 17 -14.02 9.43 8.17
N THR A 18 -14.51 9.30 9.41
CA THR A 18 -14.51 7.99 10.10
C THR A 18 -15.38 6.96 9.39
N GLN A 19 -16.53 7.35 8.85
CA GLN A 19 -17.43 6.45 8.13
C GLN A 19 -16.82 5.99 6.81
N SER A 20 -16.19 6.90 6.05
CA SER A 20 -15.44 6.55 4.84
C SER A 20 -14.26 5.60 5.13
N LEU A 21 -13.55 5.80 6.25
CA LEU A 21 -12.47 4.93 6.68
C LEU A 21 -12.98 3.53 7.04
N VAL A 22 -14.13 3.43 7.72
CA VAL A 22 -14.72 2.14 8.10
C VAL A 22 -15.19 1.35 6.88
N GLU A 23 -15.89 2.00 5.94
CA GLU A 23 -16.32 1.34 4.70
C GLU A 23 -15.12 0.89 3.85
N PHE A 24 -14.10 1.75 3.75
CA PHE A 24 -12.84 1.44 3.09
C PHE A 24 -12.17 0.22 3.71
N VAL A 25 -12.06 0.17 5.04
CA VAL A 25 -11.47 -0.97 5.77
C VAL A 25 -12.29 -2.24 5.58
N ARG A 26 -13.63 -2.18 5.73
CA ARG A 26 -14.52 -3.35 5.62
C ARG A 26 -14.42 -4.04 4.27
N SER A 27 -14.38 -3.28 3.17
CA SER A 27 -14.22 -3.84 1.81
C SER A 27 -12.89 -4.57 1.63
N ARG A 28 -11.83 -4.04 2.25
CA ARG A 28 -10.48 -4.58 2.15
C ARG A 28 -10.25 -5.76 3.10
N VAL A 29 -10.93 -5.81 4.25
CA VAL A 29 -10.78 -6.86 5.27
C VAL A 29 -11.04 -8.26 4.71
N LEU A 30 -12.00 -8.45 3.80
CA LEU A 30 -12.25 -9.76 3.20
C LEU A 30 -11.04 -10.25 2.39
N ILE A 31 -10.47 -9.37 1.55
CA ILE A 31 -9.31 -9.69 0.73
C ILE A 31 -8.08 -9.93 1.61
N HIS A 32 -7.82 -9.06 2.59
CA HIS A 32 -6.71 -9.28 3.52
C HIS A 32 -6.90 -10.53 4.38
N GLY A 33 -8.13 -10.87 4.75
CA GLY A 33 -8.46 -12.12 5.43
C GLY A 33 -8.10 -13.34 4.59
N THR A 34 -8.40 -13.33 3.29
CA THR A 34 -7.96 -14.40 2.38
C THR A 34 -6.44 -14.48 2.26
N PHE A 35 -5.75 -13.35 2.21
CA PHE A 35 -4.28 -13.34 2.16
C PHE A 35 -3.68 -13.93 3.42
N VAL A 36 -4.17 -13.52 4.60
CA VAL A 36 -3.74 -14.08 5.90
C VAL A 36 -3.99 -15.58 5.95
N PHE A 37 -5.16 -16.05 5.51
CA PHE A 37 -5.48 -17.47 5.48
C PHE A 37 -4.51 -18.27 4.60
N VAL A 38 -4.26 -17.79 3.36
CA VAL A 38 -3.29 -18.42 2.44
C VAL A 38 -1.88 -18.42 3.06
N SER A 39 -1.48 -17.31 3.69
CA SER A 39 -0.17 -17.21 4.32
C SER A 39 -0.01 -18.14 5.52
N ILE A 40 -1.06 -18.33 6.33
CA ILE A 40 -1.05 -19.30 7.45
C ILE A 40 -0.94 -20.72 6.90
N LEU A 41 -1.69 -21.07 5.86
CA LEU A 41 -1.59 -22.38 5.21
C LEU A 41 -0.17 -22.62 4.68
N LEU A 42 0.39 -21.66 3.95
CA LEU A 42 1.78 -21.73 3.48
C LEU A 42 2.75 -21.86 4.63
N GLY A 43 2.56 -21.10 5.71
CA GLY A 43 3.37 -21.18 6.93
C GLY A 43 3.32 -22.56 7.56
N TYR A 44 2.14 -23.17 7.64
CA TYR A 44 1.98 -24.50 8.21
C TYR A 44 2.70 -25.58 7.39
N PHE A 45 2.58 -25.57 6.05
CA PHE A 45 3.24 -26.54 5.18
C PHE A 45 4.75 -26.30 5.05
N ALA A 46 5.18 -25.04 4.96
CA ALA A 46 6.57 -24.70 4.69
C ALA A 46 7.44 -24.66 5.95
N ALA A 47 6.89 -24.35 7.14
CA ALA A 47 7.68 -24.23 8.37
C ALA A 47 8.35 -25.54 8.83
N HIS A 48 7.90 -26.70 8.31
CA HIS A 48 8.59 -27.97 8.55
C HIS A 48 9.95 -28.03 7.82
N ASN A 49 10.03 -27.45 6.63
CA ASN A 49 11.20 -27.53 5.75
C ASN A 49 12.07 -26.26 5.78
N VAL A 50 11.58 -25.18 6.38
CA VAL A 50 12.20 -23.85 6.34
C VAL A 50 12.55 -23.39 7.75
N THR A 51 13.75 -22.83 7.92
CA THR A 51 14.15 -22.16 9.17
C THR A 51 13.94 -20.65 9.07
N LEU A 52 13.82 -19.96 10.21
CA LEU A 52 13.65 -18.50 10.22
C LEU A 52 14.85 -17.77 9.57
N LYS A 53 16.05 -18.36 9.58
CA LYS A 53 17.23 -17.78 8.92
C LYS A 53 17.09 -17.78 7.40
N ASP A 54 16.41 -18.77 6.84
CA ASP A 54 16.19 -18.91 5.40
C ASP A 54 15.21 -17.85 4.86
N LEU A 55 14.52 -17.12 5.74
CA LEU A 55 13.66 -16.00 5.38
C LEU A 55 14.44 -14.71 5.09
N SER A 56 15.70 -14.61 5.55
CA SER A 56 16.49 -13.39 5.41
C SER A 56 16.63 -12.89 3.96
N PRO A 57 16.91 -13.74 2.95
CA PRO A 57 16.93 -13.31 1.56
C PRO A 57 15.57 -12.75 1.09
N VAL A 58 14.47 -13.39 1.49
CA VAL A 58 13.11 -12.96 1.12
C VAL A 58 12.79 -11.60 1.76
N ILE A 59 13.16 -11.41 3.03
CA ILE A 59 13.01 -10.12 3.73
C ILE A 59 13.77 -9.03 2.98
N GLY A 60 15.01 -9.27 2.58
CA GLY A 60 15.81 -8.32 1.81
C GLY A 60 15.18 -7.98 0.46
N THR A 61 14.70 -8.97 -0.28
CA THR A 61 13.97 -8.75 -1.53
C THR A 61 12.71 -7.92 -1.32
N LEU A 62 11.92 -8.20 -0.27
CA LEU A 62 10.70 -7.45 0.02
C LEU A 62 10.99 -5.99 0.39
N GLN A 63 12.03 -5.72 1.19
CA GLN A 63 12.45 -4.35 1.52
C GLN A 63 12.84 -3.57 0.27
N ASN A 64 13.67 -4.17 -0.59
CA ASN A 64 14.12 -3.54 -1.83
C ASN A 64 12.95 -3.26 -2.79
N MET A 65 12.08 -4.26 -2.99
CA MET A 65 10.92 -4.11 -3.88
C MET A 65 9.92 -3.09 -3.35
N SER A 66 9.68 -3.07 -2.04
CA SER A 66 8.80 -2.09 -1.43
C SER A 66 9.34 -0.67 -1.54
N ALA A 67 10.65 -0.46 -1.31
CA ALA A 67 11.27 0.85 -1.46
C ALA A 67 11.19 1.34 -2.92
N ALA A 68 11.41 0.44 -3.88
CA ALA A 68 11.29 0.73 -5.31
C ALA A 68 9.85 1.13 -5.70
N VAL A 69 8.85 0.35 -5.27
CA VAL A 69 7.43 0.62 -5.55
C VAL A 69 6.94 1.92 -4.88
N PHE A 70 7.33 2.15 -3.62
CA PHE A 70 7.05 3.38 -2.90
C PHE A 70 7.58 4.60 -3.65
N THR A 71 8.85 4.54 -4.06
CA THR A 71 9.52 5.63 -4.80
C THR A 71 8.86 5.87 -6.15
N LEU A 72 8.64 4.81 -6.94
CA LEU A 72 8.09 4.93 -8.28
C LEU A 72 6.66 5.50 -8.25
N SER A 73 5.83 5.03 -7.32
CA SER A 73 4.47 5.54 -7.15
C SER A 73 4.46 7.00 -6.69
N GLY A 74 5.37 7.38 -5.77
CA GLY A 74 5.51 8.75 -5.29
C GLY A 74 5.88 9.73 -6.39
N ILE A 75 6.87 9.35 -7.22
CA ILE A 75 7.25 10.11 -8.41
C ILE A 75 6.05 10.25 -9.36
N TRP A 76 5.27 9.19 -9.55
CA TRP A 76 4.12 9.20 -10.46
C TRP A 76 3.00 10.15 -10.04
N ILE A 77 2.72 10.23 -8.75
CA ILE A 77 1.77 11.21 -8.21
C ILE A 77 2.29 12.63 -8.48
N ALA A 78 3.57 12.89 -8.21
CA ALA A 78 4.17 14.21 -8.40
C ALA A 78 4.10 14.68 -9.87
N TYR A 79 4.32 13.78 -10.83
CA TYR A 79 4.24 14.11 -12.25
C TYR A 79 2.81 14.24 -12.77
N THR A 80 1.92 13.34 -12.37
CA THR A 80 0.59 13.24 -12.98
C THR A 80 -0.36 14.30 -12.43
N TYR A 81 -0.16 14.75 -11.19
CA TYR A 81 -1.12 15.63 -10.50
C TYR A 81 -0.46 16.84 -9.81
N PRO A 82 0.27 17.69 -10.55
CA PRO A 82 0.87 18.90 -9.99
C PRO A 82 -0.18 19.86 -9.42
N GLN A 83 -1.39 19.86 -9.98
CA GLN A 83 -2.51 20.70 -9.53
C GLN A 83 -3.02 20.29 -8.14
N ALA A 84 -3.01 18.99 -7.80
CA ALA A 84 -3.39 18.51 -6.47
C ALA A 84 -2.37 18.94 -5.40
N ILE A 85 -1.08 18.93 -5.75
CA ILE A 85 0.00 19.44 -4.89
C ILE A 85 -0.12 20.96 -4.74
N SER A 86 -0.34 21.68 -5.85
CA SER A 86 -0.54 23.13 -5.88
C SER A 86 -1.73 23.59 -5.06
N ALA A 87 -2.85 22.86 -5.09
CA ALA A 87 -4.03 23.16 -4.28
C ALA A 87 -3.74 23.08 -2.77
N TYR A 88 -2.83 22.20 -2.36
CA TYR A 88 -2.40 22.07 -0.96
C TYR A 88 -1.46 23.21 -0.53
N THR A 89 -0.65 23.74 -1.45
CA THR A 89 0.28 24.85 -1.19
C THR A 89 -0.30 26.24 -1.46
N SER A 90 -1.45 26.35 -2.15
CA SER A 90 -2.11 27.60 -2.52
C SER A 90 -3.63 27.39 -2.65
N PRO A 91 -4.39 27.50 -1.55
CA PRO A 91 -5.80 27.12 -1.50
C PRO A 91 -6.77 28.06 -2.27
N ASP A 92 -6.33 29.24 -2.72
CA ASP A 92 -7.21 30.23 -3.36
C ASP A 92 -7.40 30.04 -4.88
N THR A 93 -6.73 29.05 -5.51
CA THR A 93 -6.76 28.82 -6.97
C THR A 93 -7.26 27.42 -7.37
N VAL A 94 -7.96 26.72 -6.48
CA VAL A 94 -8.35 25.32 -6.69
C VAL A 94 -9.41 25.20 -7.78
N LYS A 95 -8.99 24.81 -8.99
CA LYS A 95 -9.89 24.22 -9.99
C LYS A 95 -10.34 22.85 -9.50
N VAL A 96 -11.65 22.59 -9.54
CA VAL A 96 -12.23 21.29 -9.17
C VAL A 96 -11.54 20.20 -9.98
N ILE A 97 -10.84 19.27 -9.30
CA ILE A 97 -10.19 18.13 -9.92
C ILE A 97 -11.30 17.17 -10.42
N PRO A 98 -11.25 16.69 -11.67
CA PRO A 98 -12.21 15.71 -12.17
C PRO A 98 -12.22 14.43 -11.30
N ASN A 99 -13.39 13.87 -11.02
CA ASN A 99 -13.55 12.69 -10.15
C ASN A 99 -12.71 11.47 -10.58
N ASP A 100 -12.45 11.30 -11.87
CA ASP A 100 -11.67 10.16 -12.40
C ASP A 100 -10.17 10.29 -12.12
N GLU A 101 -9.65 11.52 -12.09
CA GLU A 101 -8.27 11.82 -11.69
C GLU A 101 -8.07 11.59 -10.20
N THR A 102 -9.06 11.96 -9.38
CA THR A 102 -9.04 11.73 -7.93
C THR A 102 -8.93 10.23 -7.59
N LYS A 103 -9.70 9.36 -8.25
CA LYS A 103 -9.64 7.91 -8.03
C LYS A 103 -8.28 7.31 -8.41
N ARG A 104 -7.64 7.83 -9.47
CA ARG A 104 -6.29 7.40 -9.87
C ARG A 104 -5.24 7.82 -8.83
N ILE A 105 -5.32 9.05 -8.31
CA ILE A 105 -4.46 9.51 -7.21
C ILE A 105 -4.65 8.62 -5.97
N GLU A 106 -5.89 8.40 -5.57
CA GLU A 106 -6.23 7.58 -4.40
C GLU A 106 -5.62 6.19 -4.52
N ASN A 107 -5.77 5.53 -5.66
CA ASN A 107 -5.17 4.22 -5.91
C ASN A 107 -3.64 4.24 -5.80
N LEU A 108 -2.96 5.26 -6.34
CA LEU A 108 -1.50 5.40 -6.21
C LEU A 108 -1.07 5.62 -4.76
N VAL A 109 -1.78 6.46 -4.00
CA VAL A 109 -1.53 6.68 -2.57
C VAL A 109 -1.71 5.38 -1.79
N LEU A 110 -2.72 4.57 -2.10
CA LEU A 110 -2.94 3.28 -1.44
C LEU A 110 -1.81 2.27 -1.70
N ILE A 111 -1.22 2.29 -2.90
CA ILE A 111 -0.04 1.46 -3.20
C ILE A 111 1.16 1.91 -2.36
N ILE A 112 1.38 3.23 -2.24
CA ILE A 112 2.44 3.82 -1.42
C ILE A 112 2.27 3.38 0.04
N LEU A 113 1.06 3.53 0.59
CA LEU A 113 0.75 3.12 1.96
C LEU A 113 0.91 1.61 2.16
N SER A 114 0.52 0.79 1.19
CA SER A 114 0.71 -0.67 1.25
C SER A 114 2.19 -1.06 1.29
N SER A 115 3.03 -0.38 0.48
CA SER A 115 4.47 -0.63 0.45
C SER A 115 5.14 -0.17 1.76
N ALA A 116 4.80 1.03 2.24
CA ALA A 116 5.26 1.53 3.54
C ALA A 116 4.88 0.57 4.68
N PHE A 117 3.64 0.07 4.68
CA PHE A 117 3.19 -0.94 5.64
C PHE A 117 4.05 -2.22 5.61
N VAL A 118 4.39 -2.72 4.42
CA VAL A 118 5.29 -3.89 4.29
C VAL A 118 6.66 -3.61 4.88
N ILE A 119 7.31 -2.48 4.57
CA ILE A 119 8.64 -2.15 5.12
C ILE A 119 8.58 -1.98 6.64
N SER A 120 7.60 -1.23 7.16
CA SER A 120 7.42 -1.03 8.60
C SER A 120 7.13 -2.35 9.32
N GLY A 121 6.35 -3.23 8.70
CA GLY A 121 6.08 -4.58 9.19
C GLY A 121 7.33 -5.46 9.25
N LEU A 122 8.16 -5.44 8.21
CA LEU A 122 9.44 -6.17 8.18
C LEU A 122 10.44 -5.63 9.21
N LEU A 123 10.51 -4.30 9.39
CA LEU A 123 11.33 -3.69 10.44
C LEU A 123 10.87 -4.17 11.82
N SER A 124 9.56 -4.12 12.08
CA SER A 124 8.96 -4.59 13.34
C SER A 124 9.24 -6.08 13.56
N PHE A 125 9.11 -6.90 12.51
CA PHE A 125 9.42 -8.33 12.55
C PHE A 125 10.88 -8.59 12.93
N ASN A 126 11.82 -7.91 12.28
CA ASN A 126 13.25 -8.05 12.58
C ASN A 126 13.58 -7.60 14.01
N PHE A 127 12.95 -6.52 14.47
CA PHE A 127 13.11 -6.03 15.84
C PHE A 127 12.58 -7.04 16.87
N VAL A 128 11.39 -7.59 16.66
CA VAL A 128 10.81 -8.63 17.54
C VAL A 128 11.68 -9.88 17.54
N TYR A 129 12.18 -10.31 16.38
CA TYR A 129 13.10 -11.45 16.28
C TYR A 129 14.40 -11.21 17.06
N LEU A 130 14.97 -10.00 16.99
CA LEU A 130 16.16 -9.62 17.76
C LEU A 130 15.91 -9.67 19.27
N VAL A 131 14.79 -9.12 19.75
CA VAL A 131 14.46 -9.05 21.17
C VAL A 131 14.10 -10.42 21.74
N MET A 132 13.31 -11.21 21.02
CA MET A 132 12.78 -12.48 21.52
C MET A 132 13.67 -13.70 21.20
N GLY A 133 14.54 -13.62 20.19
CA GLY A 133 15.26 -14.77 19.64
C GLY A 133 16.19 -15.51 20.61
N ASN A 134 16.60 -14.84 21.70
CA ASN A 134 17.49 -15.41 22.74
C ASN A 134 16.77 -15.69 24.07
N THR A 135 15.44 -15.61 24.11
CA THR A 135 14.66 -15.84 25.33
C THR A 135 14.22 -17.30 25.48
N ASP A 136 14.09 -17.78 26.71
CA ASP A 136 13.59 -19.15 27.00
C ASP A 136 12.19 -19.39 26.43
N LEU A 137 11.39 -18.33 26.30
CA LEU A 137 10.05 -18.36 25.73
C LEU A 137 10.07 -18.73 24.23
N TYR A 138 11.10 -18.28 23.49
CA TYR A 138 11.34 -18.68 22.11
C TYR A 138 11.80 -20.13 22.01
N ALA A 139 12.69 -20.58 22.91
CA ALA A 139 13.15 -21.98 22.94
C ALA A 139 11.98 -22.96 23.18
N ALA A 140 11.06 -22.62 24.10
CA ALA A 140 9.91 -23.46 24.43
C ALA A 140 8.83 -23.50 23.33
N ASN A 141 8.73 -22.49 22.47
CA ASN A 141 7.68 -22.37 21.44
C ASN A 141 8.22 -22.26 20.01
N ARG A 142 9.43 -22.76 19.77
CA ARG A 142 10.19 -22.55 18.53
C ARG A 142 9.39 -22.83 17.25
N ASP A 143 8.62 -23.91 17.23
CA ASP A 143 7.85 -24.30 16.04
C ASP A 143 6.68 -23.34 15.75
N ARG A 144 6.05 -22.79 16.79
CA ARG A 144 5.00 -21.77 16.63
C ARG A 144 5.59 -20.47 16.08
N PHE A 145 6.76 -20.05 16.56
CA PHE A 145 7.46 -18.88 16.04
C PHE A 145 7.89 -19.06 14.59
N LYS A 146 8.30 -20.27 14.19
CA LYS A 146 8.59 -20.58 12.78
C LYS A 146 7.36 -20.42 11.89
N ILE A 147 6.25 -21.10 12.24
CA ILE A 147 5.00 -21.03 11.47
C ILE A 147 4.55 -19.57 11.36
N PHE A 148 4.57 -18.83 12.46
CA PHE A 148 4.24 -17.41 12.47
C PHE A 148 5.16 -16.58 11.58
N GLY A 149 6.47 -16.78 11.66
CA GLY A 149 7.43 -16.05 10.85
C GLY A 149 7.27 -16.30 9.35
N VAL A 150 7.14 -17.57 8.96
CA VAL A 150 6.91 -17.93 7.55
C VAL A 150 5.57 -17.36 7.06
N ALA A 151 4.52 -17.45 7.87
CA ALA A 151 3.21 -16.87 7.53
C ALA A 151 3.27 -15.34 7.42
N ALA A 152 3.94 -14.65 8.35
CA ALA A 152 4.07 -13.20 8.31
C ALA A 152 4.81 -12.72 7.06
N ILE A 153 5.95 -13.36 6.74
CA ILE A 153 6.71 -13.05 5.53
C ILE A 153 5.88 -13.37 4.28
N GLY A 154 5.21 -14.53 4.24
CA GLY A 154 4.32 -14.89 3.13
C GLY A 154 3.19 -13.88 2.92
N TYR A 155 2.61 -13.34 3.99
CA TYR A 155 1.58 -12.30 3.91
C TYR A 155 2.14 -11.01 3.31
N PHE A 156 3.28 -10.54 3.80
CA PHE A 156 3.96 -9.38 3.24
C PHE A 156 4.32 -9.58 1.76
N SER A 157 4.74 -10.79 1.36
CA SER A 157 4.99 -11.11 -0.05
C SER A 157 3.76 -10.97 -0.92
N ILE A 158 2.60 -11.48 -0.51
CA ILE A 158 1.37 -11.37 -1.28
C ILE A 158 0.93 -9.90 -1.41
N VAL A 159 0.97 -9.15 -0.30
CA VAL A 159 0.64 -7.72 -0.29
C VAL A 159 1.56 -6.94 -1.23
N GLN A 160 2.87 -7.17 -1.14
CA GLN A 160 3.85 -6.47 -1.97
C GLN A 160 3.71 -6.84 -3.45
N LEU A 161 3.45 -8.11 -3.76
CA LEU A 161 3.24 -8.56 -5.14
C LEU A 161 2.02 -7.87 -5.78
N ARG A 162 0.92 -7.75 -5.03
CA ARG A 162 -0.26 -7.01 -5.48
C ARG A 162 0.07 -5.54 -5.75
N ALA A 163 0.84 -4.90 -4.88
CA ALA A 163 1.27 -3.51 -5.06
C ALA A 163 2.10 -3.35 -6.35
N ILE A 164 3.08 -4.25 -6.58
CA ILE A 164 3.91 -4.28 -7.79
C ILE A 164 3.03 -4.38 -9.04
N ILE A 165 2.14 -5.37 -9.10
CA ILE A 165 1.26 -5.58 -10.26
C ILE A 165 0.40 -4.34 -10.52
N THR A 166 -0.17 -3.74 -9.48
CA THR A 166 -1.04 -2.56 -9.62
C THR A 166 -0.28 -1.36 -10.19
N VAL A 167 0.96 -1.14 -9.75
CA VAL A 167 1.83 -0.09 -10.29
C VAL A 167 2.20 -0.35 -11.74
N MET A 168 2.58 -1.59 -12.06
CA MET A 168 2.91 -1.98 -13.43
C MET A 168 1.73 -1.71 -14.38
N LEU A 169 0.52 -2.12 -14.00
CA LEU A 169 -0.68 -1.87 -14.80
C LEU A 169 -0.99 -0.38 -14.93
N THR A 170 -0.80 0.39 -13.87
CA THR A 170 -0.99 1.85 -13.89
C THR A 170 -0.01 2.52 -14.86
N ASN A 171 1.26 2.10 -14.84
CA ASN A 171 2.27 2.59 -15.76
C ASN A 171 1.95 2.23 -17.22
N ILE A 172 1.54 0.98 -17.49
CA ILE A 172 1.15 0.54 -18.84
C ILE A 172 -0.05 1.34 -19.34
N SER A 173 -1.08 1.52 -18.51
CA SER A 173 -2.27 2.30 -18.86
C SER A 173 -1.91 3.74 -19.22
N PHE A 174 -0.99 4.36 -18.47
CA PHE A 174 -0.53 5.72 -18.76
C PHE A 174 0.18 5.81 -20.11
N VAL A 175 1.10 4.87 -20.38
CA VAL A 175 1.84 4.84 -21.66
C VAL A 175 0.88 4.67 -22.85
N ASN A 176 -0.13 3.79 -22.71
CA ASN A 176 -1.14 3.62 -23.74
C ASN A 176 -1.97 4.90 -23.97
N GLU A 177 -2.36 5.57 -22.89
CA GLU A 177 -3.09 6.84 -22.96
C GLU A 177 -2.25 7.93 -23.67
N LEU A 178 -0.95 7.98 -23.41
CA LEU A 178 -0.02 8.89 -24.07
C LEU A 178 0.09 8.61 -25.57
N HIS A 179 0.15 7.33 -25.95
CA HIS A 179 0.22 6.94 -27.36
C HIS A 179 -1.06 7.32 -28.12
N ASN A 180 -2.23 7.05 -27.53
CA ASN A 180 -3.51 7.41 -28.12
C ASN A 180 -3.66 8.93 -28.30
N LYS A 181 -3.35 9.73 -27.26
CA LYS A 181 -3.38 11.20 -27.34
C LYS A 181 -2.43 11.75 -28.42
N ARG A 182 -1.29 11.11 -28.64
CA ARG A 182 -0.35 11.50 -29.71
C ARG A 182 -0.94 11.20 -31.10
N THR A 183 -1.58 10.06 -31.27
CA THR A 183 -2.21 9.65 -32.54
C THR A 183 -3.40 10.54 -32.89
N GLU A 184 -4.26 10.86 -31.91
CA GLU A 184 -5.38 11.79 -32.10
C GLU A 184 -4.91 13.19 -32.50
N ARG A 185 -3.84 13.70 -31.88
CA ARG A 185 -3.27 15.00 -32.25
C ARG A 185 -2.72 15.03 -33.66
N LYS A 186 -2.11 13.94 -34.14
CA LYS A 186 -1.65 13.83 -35.53
C LYS A 186 -2.82 13.76 -36.50
N ALA A 187 -3.83 12.96 -36.20
CA ALA A 187 -5.03 12.85 -37.03
C ALA A 187 -5.76 14.20 -37.17
N ASN A 188 -5.84 14.99 -36.08
CA ASN A 188 -6.44 16.32 -36.11
C ASN A 188 -5.54 17.42 -36.71
N SER A 189 -4.22 17.20 -36.83
CA SER A 189 -3.32 18.16 -37.50
C SER A 189 -3.25 17.97 -39.02
N ASP A 190 -3.73 16.82 -39.50
CA ASP A 190 -3.75 16.45 -40.92
C ASP A 190 -5.10 16.76 -41.61
N LEU A 191 -6.06 17.34 -40.86
CA LEU A 191 -7.36 17.86 -41.31
C LEU A 191 -7.35 19.39 -41.33
#